data_AF-A0A9W5AXZ7-F1
#
_entry.id   AF-A0A9W5AXZ7-F1
#
_cell.length_a   1.000
_cell.length_b   1.000
_cell.length_c   1.000
_cell.angle_alpha   90.00
_cell.angle_beta   90.00
_cell.angle_gamma   90.00
#
_symmetry.space_group_name_H-M   'P 1'
#
loop_
_entity.id
_entity.type
_entity.pdbx_description
1 polymer ?
#
loop_
_entity_poly.entity_id
_entity_poly.type
_entity_poly.pdbx_seq_one_letter_code
_entity_poly.pdbx_strand_id
1 'polypeptide(L)' 'MAEFCHKNRLMRCDRGHSVFFEDEHYNIHCFATKQGAEAFLEKYGGEWFDPRERGKGVNWNKWYKGSAGRRP' A
#
# COMPACT_ATOMS: atom_id res chain seq x y z
N MET A 1 4.10 14.35 -3.36
CA MET A 1 3.01 13.35 -3.35
C MET A 1 1.74 13.85 -2.66
N ALA A 2 1.80 14.44 -1.45
CA ALA A 2 0.61 14.91 -0.72
C ALA A 2 -0.28 15.90 -1.49
N GLU A 3 0.30 16.81 -2.27
CA GLU A 3 -0.44 17.81 -3.05
C GLU A 3 -1.35 17.20 -4.14
N PHE A 4 -0.90 16.16 -4.84
CA PHE A 4 -1.70 15.55 -5.91
C PHE A 4 -2.94 14.85 -5.34
N CYS A 5 -2.77 14.11 -4.25
CA CYS A 5 -3.88 13.44 -3.57
C CYS A 5 -4.86 14.43 -2.93
N HIS A 6 -4.36 15.57 -2.43
CA HIS A 6 -5.21 16.61 -1.86
C HIS A 6 -6.00 17.35 -2.96
N LYS A 7 -5.33 17.75 -4.06
CA LYS A 7 -5.95 18.43 -5.21
C LYS A 7 -7.02 17.56 -5.90
N ASN A 8 -6.77 16.26 -6.05
CA ASN A 8 -7.72 15.33 -6.68
C ASN A 8 -8.68 14.66 -5.69
N ARG A 9 -8.71 15.10 -4.42
CA ARG A 9 -9.52 14.52 -3.34
C ARG A 9 -9.45 12.99 -3.31
N LEU A 10 -8.26 12.41 -3.50
CA LEU A 10 -8.08 10.95 -3.57
C LEU A 10 -8.34 10.25 -2.22
N MET A 11 -8.73 11.00 -1.17
CA MET A 11 -9.03 10.48 0.16
C MET A 11 -7.93 9.54 0.68
N ARG A 12 -6.67 9.97 0.52
CA ARG A 12 -5.52 9.25 1.05
C ARG A 12 -5.62 9.25 2.57
N CYS A 13 -5.52 8.09 3.20
CA CYS A 13 -5.43 8.01 4.65
C CYS A 13 -4.12 8.68 5.11
N ASP A 14 -4.18 9.42 6.21
CA ASP A 14 -2.99 10.09 6.77
C ASP A 14 -2.03 9.09 7.43
N ARG A 15 -2.53 7.89 7.78
CA ARG A 15 -1.71 6.81 8.34
C ARG A 15 -0.64 6.38 7.34
N GLY A 16 0.61 6.71 7.65
CA GLY A 16 1.78 6.17 6.96
C GLY A 16 2.02 4.73 7.39
N HIS A 17 1.89 3.80 6.45
CA HIS A 17 2.27 2.41 6.64
C HIS A 17 3.48 2.12 5.74
N SER A 18 4.48 1.43 6.28
CA SER A 18 5.63 0.98 5.51
C SER A 18 5.87 -0.50 5.75
N VAL A 19 6.31 -1.19 4.71
CA VAL A 19 6.67 -2.60 4.75
C VAL A 19 8.00 -2.84 4.05
N PHE A 20 8.58 -4.00 4.31
CA PHE A 20 9.88 -4.43 3.86
C PHE A 20 9.72 -5.78 3.16
N PHE A 21 10.28 -5.87 1.96
CA PHE A 21 10.27 -7.07 1.12
C PHE A 21 11.57 -7.16 0.35
N GLU A 22 12.24 -8.32 0.41
CA GLU A 22 13.46 -8.61 -0.37
C GLU A 22 14.51 -7.49 -0.40
N ASP A 23 14.79 -6.88 0.76
CA ASP A 23 15.75 -5.77 0.95
C ASP A 23 15.23 -4.36 0.59
N GLU A 24 14.00 -4.24 0.11
CA GLU A 24 13.40 -2.96 -0.25
C GLU A 24 12.32 -2.49 0.73
N HIS A 25 12.27 -1.18 0.96
CA HIS A 25 11.24 -0.52 1.75
C HIS A 25 10.12 0.05 0.86
N TYR A 26 8.91 -0.42 1.08
CA TYR A 26 7.71 0.01 0.38
C TYR A 26 6.84 0.89 1.28
N ASN A 27 6.32 1.98 0.71
CA ASN A 27 5.35 2.85 1.36
C ASN A 27 3.94 2.48 0.92
N ILE A 28 3.09 2.15 1.88
CA ILE A 28 1.69 1.81 1.64
C ILE A 28 0.87 3.10 1.72
N HIS A 29 0.24 3.43 0.60
CA HIS A 29 -0.72 4.51 0.51
C HIS A 29 -2.13 3.92 0.50
N CYS A 30 -2.87 4.09 1.61
CA CYS A 30 -4.27 3.70 1.67
C CYS A 30 -5.16 4.80 1.11
N PHE A 31 -6.18 4.42 0.34
CA PHE A 31 -7.17 5.33 -0.25
C PHE A 31 -8.57 4.87 0.13
N ALA A 32 -9.49 5.81 0.37
CA ALA A 32 -10.88 5.47 0.70
C ALA A 32 -11.67 4.94 -0.50
N THR A 33 -11.20 5.19 -1.73
CA THR A 33 -11.86 4.76 -2.97
C THR A 33 -10.88 4.04 -3.88
N LYS A 34 -11.39 3.05 -4.63
CA LYS A 34 -10.60 2.30 -5.61
C LYS A 34 -10.09 3.22 -6.73
N GLN A 35 -10.95 4.10 -7.26
CA GLN A 35 -10.57 5.08 -8.30
C GLN A 35 -9.43 5.98 -7.85
N GLY A 36 -9.42 6.39 -6.58
CA GLY A 36 -8.33 7.21 -6.04
C GLY A 36 -6.98 6.48 -6.02
N ALA A 37 -7.01 5.17 -5.70
CA ALA A 37 -5.84 4.31 -5.75
C ALA A 37 -5.39 4.05 -7.19
N GLU A 38 -6.32 3.79 -8.12
CA GLU A 38 -6.04 3.57 -9.54
C GLU A 38 -5.36 4.81 -10.17
N ALA A 39 -5.88 6.01 -9.92
CA ALA A 39 -5.28 7.25 -10.43
C ALA A 39 -3.87 7.52 -9.84
N PHE A 40 -3.64 7.09 -8.59
CA PHE A 40 -2.31 7.19 -7.98
C PHE A 40 -1.34 6.18 -8.60
N LEU A 41 -1.78 4.94 -8.79
CA LEU A 41 -1.02 3.86 -9.41
C LEU A 41 -0.66 4.19 -10.86
N GLU A 42 -1.58 4.76 -11.64
CA GLU A 42 -1.34 5.17 -13.02
C GLU A 42 -0.30 6.30 -13.10
N LYS A 43 -0.33 7.25 -12.17
CA LYS A 43 0.55 8.42 -12.19
C LYS A 43 1.96 8.15 -11.68
N TYR A 44 2.08 7.41 -10.58
CA TYR A 44 3.34 7.21 -9.87
C TYR A 44 3.92 5.80 -10.06
N GLY A 45 3.14 4.88 -10.63
CA GLY A 45 3.44 3.46 -10.61
C GLY A 45 3.24 2.84 -9.22
N GLY A 46 3.65 1.58 -9.09
CA GLY A 46 3.60 0.83 -7.84
C GLY A 46 2.88 -0.50 -7.99
N GLU A 47 2.51 -1.09 -6.86
CA GLU A 47 1.84 -2.38 -6.82
C GLU A 47 0.66 -2.35 -5.85
N TRP A 48 -0.34 -3.17 -6.16
CA TRP A 48 -1.45 -3.40 -5.25
C TRP A 48 -0.95 -4.13 -4.00
N PHE A 49 -1.29 -3.57 -2.85
CA PHE A 49 -0.93 -4.13 -1.56
C PHE A 49 -2.17 -4.71 -0.88
N ASP A 50 -2.12 -6.00 -0.53
CA ASP A 50 -3.18 -6.63 0.26
C ASP A 50 -2.80 -6.63 1.75
N PRO A 51 -3.64 -6.07 2.64
CA PRO A 51 -3.34 -6.00 4.07
C PRO A 51 -3.21 -7.37 4.75
N ARG A 52 -3.66 -8.47 4.13
CA ARG A 52 -3.49 -9.84 4.62
C ARG A 52 -2.07 -10.37 4.42
N GLU A 53 -1.33 -9.81 3.47
CA GLU A 53 0.08 -10.12 3.23
C GLU A 53 0.99 -9.36 4.19
N ARG A 54 0.44 -8.42 4.96
CA ARG A 54 1.17 -7.72 6.00
C ARG A 54 1.45 -8.65 7.16
N GLY A 55 2.71 -8.73 7.56
CA GLY A 55 3.10 -9.41 8.78
C GLY A 55 2.46 -8.80 10.02
N LYS A 56 2.43 -9.59 11.10
CA LYS A 56 1.83 -9.24 12.38
C LYS A 56 2.84 -9.41 13.52
N GLY A 57 2.60 -8.76 14.64
CA GLY A 57 3.46 -8.83 15.82
C GLY A 57 4.85 -8.26 15.55
N VAL A 58 5.90 -9.03 15.88
CA VAL A 58 7.31 -8.63 15.67
C VAL A 58 7.66 -8.41 14.19
N ASN A 59 6.89 -9.01 13.27
CA ASN A 59 7.08 -8.89 11.82
C ASN A 59 6.10 -7.88 11.17
N TRP A 60 5.60 -6.88 11.93
CA TRP A 60 4.57 -5.93 11.46
C TRP A 60 4.96 -5.13 10.21
N ASN A 61 6.26 -5.00 9.96
CA ASN A 61 6.85 -4.30 8.82
C ASN A 61 7.23 -5.25 7.69
N LYS A 62 6.98 -6.56 7.78
CA LYS A 62 7.31 -7.51 6.71
C LYS A 62 6.14 -7.63 5.74
N TRP A 63 6.41 -7.61 4.45
CA TRP A 63 5.41 -7.94 3.42
C TRP A 63 5.66 -9.36 2.91
N TYR A 64 4.65 -10.22 3.03
CA TYR A 64 4.67 -11.58 2.50
C TYR A 64 4.03 -11.60 1.10
N LYS A 65 4.66 -10.90 0.16
CA LYS A 65 4.14 -10.77 -1.21
C LYS A 65 3.86 -12.14 -1.83
N GLY A 66 2.66 -12.32 -2.38
CA GLY A 66 2.18 -13.58 -2.96
C GLY A 66 1.63 -14.59 -1.95
N SER A 67 1.61 -14.28 -0.64
CA SER A 67 1.05 -15.18 0.37
C SER A 67 -0.48 -15.12 0.44
N ALA A 68 -1.12 -14.05 -0.06
CA ALA A 68 -2.58 -13.93 -0.04
C ALA A 68 -3.30 -15.03 -0.85
N GLY A 69 -2.62 -15.61 -1.85
CA GLY A 69 -3.13 -16.73 -2.64
C GLY A 69 -2.83 -18.13 -2.07
N ARG A 70 -1.90 -18.25 -1.11
CA ARG A 70 -1.63 -19.51 -0.42
C ARG A 70 -2.58 -19.69 0.74
N ARG A 71 -3.82 -20.05 0.44
CA ARG A 71 -4.61 -20.85 1.38
C ARG A 71 -4.05 -22.28 1.38
N PRO A 72 -3.92 -22.97 2.52
CA PRO A 72 -3.95 -24.43 2.50
C PRO A 72 -5.30 -24.93 1.97
#